data_AF-A0A6L7XDZ0-F1
#
_entry.id   AF-A0A6L7XDZ0-F1
#
_cell.length_a   1.000
_cell.length_b   1.000
_cell.length_c   1.000
_cell.angle_alpha   90.00
_cell.angle_beta   90.00
_cell.angle_gamma   90.00
#
_symmetry.space_group_name_H-M   'P 1'
#
loop_
_entity.id
_entity.type
_entity.pdbx_description
1 polymer ?
#
loop_
_entity_poly.entity_id
_entity_poly.type
_entity_poly.pdbx_seq_one_letter_code
_entity_poly.pdbx_strand_id
1 'polypeptide(L)'
;MHDVVVVGGGIAGLTAARDLAQSGRSVLVLEARDRLGGRTWYKQFGDTGRRTEMGGTWFDEPTQLNIAREIQRYSLPTVLSPAGQEFRVSLCGRSLPRPDQPVPREFRPDLDKALDHIIEQSRRVTFGADLDNPDLHDLDISFAEFIGPYTDQPFVAEYLT
;
A
#
# COMPACT_ATOMS: atom_id res chain seq x y z
N MET A 1 -14.83 4.33 -34.18
CA MET A 1 -13.69 3.44 -33.88
C MET A 1 -12.80 4.20 -32.91
N HIS A 2 -12.23 3.54 -31.90
CA HIS A 2 -11.33 4.16 -30.91
C HIS A 2 -9.90 3.66 -31.14
N ASP A 3 -8.90 4.51 -30.94
CA ASP A 3 -7.48 4.14 -31.04
C ASP A 3 -7.05 3.27 -29.85
N VAL A 4 -7.60 3.53 -28.66
CA VAL A 4 -7.28 2.81 -27.43
C VAL A 4 -8.54 2.55 -26.62
N VAL A 5 -8.65 1.34 -26.05
CA VAL A 5 -9.65 1.00 -25.04
C VAL A 5 -8.94 0.75 -23.71
N VAL A 6 -9.32 1.49 -22.67
CA VAL A 6 -8.84 1.32 -21.30
C VAL A 6 -9.90 0.56 -20.51
N VAL A 7 -9.52 -0.58 -19.95
CA VAL A 7 -10.42 -1.40 -19.11
C VAL A 7 -10.11 -1.10 -17.63
N GLY A 8 -11.07 -0.47 -16.95
CA GLY A 8 -10.99 -0.06 -15.54
C GLY A 8 -10.88 1.46 -15.37
N GLY A 9 -11.86 2.04 -14.68
CA GLY A 9 -11.96 3.46 -14.30
C GLY A 9 -11.34 3.78 -12.94
N GLY A 10 -10.30 3.07 -12.53
CA GLY A 10 -9.48 3.41 -11.36
C GLY A 10 -8.44 4.50 -11.67
N ILE A 11 -7.69 4.95 -10.65
CA ILE A 11 -6.65 5.98 -10.81
C ILE A 11 -5.71 5.67 -11.99
N ALA A 12 -5.15 4.46 -12.06
CA ALA A 12 -4.23 4.07 -13.14
C ALA A 12 -4.87 4.17 -14.54
N GLY A 13 -6.10 3.67 -14.69
CA GLY A 13 -6.81 3.70 -15.98
C GLY A 13 -7.21 5.11 -16.40
N LEU A 14 -7.69 5.94 -15.45
CA LEU A 14 -8.06 7.33 -15.74
C LEU A 14 -6.84 8.20 -16.07
N THR A 15 -5.71 8.00 -15.38
CA THR A 15 -4.42 8.64 -15.70
C THR A 15 -3.99 8.26 -17.12
N ALA A 16 -3.99 6.96 -17.45
CA ALA A 16 -3.63 6.48 -18.80
C ALA A 16 -4.56 7.03 -19.89
N ALA A 17 -5.88 6.98 -19.66
CA ALA A 17 -6.87 7.48 -20.61
C ALA A 17 -6.69 8.98 -20.88
N ARG A 18 -6.46 9.78 -19.82
CA ARG A 18 -6.17 11.20 -19.94
C ARG A 18 -4.89 11.46 -20.74
N ASP A 19 -3.78 10.79 -20.40
CA ASP A 19 -2.49 11.02 -21.07
C ASP A 19 -2.56 10.67 -22.56
N LEU A 20 -3.22 9.56 -22.90
CA LEU A 20 -3.46 9.16 -24.29
C LEU A 20 -4.37 10.17 -25.02
N ALA A 21 -5.45 10.62 -24.40
CA ALA A 21 -6.33 11.63 -24.99
C ALA A 21 -5.60 12.95 -25.21
N GLN A 22 -4.76 13.40 -24.28
CA GLN A 22 -3.92 14.59 -24.42
C GLN A 22 -2.87 14.46 -25.53
N SER A 23 -2.45 13.22 -25.85
CA SER A 23 -1.58 12.93 -27.00
C SER A 23 -2.33 12.86 -28.34
N GLY A 24 -3.63 13.20 -28.35
CA GLY A 24 -4.46 13.26 -29.55
C GLY A 24 -5.11 11.93 -29.97
N ARG A 25 -5.12 10.92 -29.08
CA ARG A 25 -5.76 9.62 -29.35
C ARG A 25 -7.24 9.64 -28.96
N SER A 26 -8.06 8.92 -29.72
CA SER A 26 -9.44 8.61 -29.35
C SER A 26 -9.47 7.43 -28.36
N VAL A 27 -9.97 7.68 -27.14
CA VAL A 27 -9.93 6.70 -26.04
C VAL A 27 -11.34 6.36 -25.58
N LEU A 28 -11.60 5.07 -25.36
CA LEU A 28 -12.79 4.56 -24.69
C LEU A 28 -12.41 3.96 -23.34
N VAL A 29 -13.08 4.36 -22.25
CA VAL A 29 -12.91 3.75 -20.93
C VAL A 29 -14.10 2.85 -20.63
N LEU A 30 -13.83 1.59 -20.27
CA LEU A 30 -14.83 0.62 -19.84
C LEU A 30 -14.63 0.34 -18.35
N GLU A 31 -15.58 0.74 -17.52
CA GLU A 31 -15.60 0.44 -16.08
C GLU A 31 -16.72 -0.55 -15.77
N ALA A 32 -16.41 -1.55 -14.95
CA ALA A 32 -17.36 -2.60 -14.59
C ALA A 32 -18.42 -2.12 -13.58
N ARG A 33 -18.10 -1.11 -12.76
CA ARG A 33 -19.00 -0.52 -11.77
C ARG A 33 -19.76 0.67 -12.33
N ASP A 34 -20.76 1.08 -11.58
CA ASP A 34 -21.52 2.33 -11.77
C ASP A 34 -20.77 3.59 -11.30
N ARG A 35 -19.50 3.44 -10.92
CA ARG A 35 -18.66 4.52 -10.39
C ARG A 35 -17.21 4.39 -10.82
N LEU A 36 -16.53 5.53 -10.86
CA LEU A 36 -15.09 5.61 -11.01
C LEU A 36 -14.35 5.45 -9.67
N GLY A 37 -13.02 5.42 -9.73
CA GLY A 37 -12.10 5.43 -8.58
C GLY A 37 -11.47 4.06 -8.28
N GLY A 38 -12.09 2.96 -8.72
CA GLY A 38 -11.57 1.62 -8.46
C GLY A 38 -11.46 1.34 -6.95
N ARG A 39 -10.22 1.16 -6.47
CA ARG A 39 -9.90 0.93 -5.04
C ARG A 39 -9.91 2.20 -4.19
N THR A 40 -10.04 3.38 -4.78
CA THR A 40 -10.35 4.62 -4.06
C THR A 40 -11.84 4.89 -4.18
N TRP A 41 -12.48 5.17 -3.04
CA TRP A 41 -13.92 5.35 -2.97
C TRP A 41 -14.26 6.05 -1.67
N TYR A 42 -15.04 7.13 -1.75
CA TYR A 42 -15.65 7.74 -0.59
C TYR A 42 -17.16 7.59 -0.64
N LYS A 43 -17.79 7.54 0.54
CA LYS A 43 -19.25 7.60 0.68
C LYS A 43 -19.65 8.43 1.89
N GLN A 44 -20.91 8.80 1.95
CA GLN A 44 -21.48 9.40 3.15
C GLN A 44 -21.51 8.39 4.30
N PHE A 45 -21.08 8.83 5.48
CA PHE A 45 -21.05 7.99 6.68
C PHE A 45 -22.33 8.18 7.50
N GLY A 46 -23.29 7.26 7.32
CA GLY A 46 -24.61 7.36 7.94
C GLY A 46 -25.27 8.73 7.70
N ASP A 47 -26.00 9.22 8.68
CA ASP A 47 -26.70 10.52 8.59
C ASP A 47 -25.83 11.70 9.08
N THR A 48 -24.52 11.51 9.22
CA THR A 48 -23.62 12.53 9.79
C THR A 48 -23.34 13.71 8.87
N GLY A 49 -23.76 13.63 7.60
CA GLY A 49 -23.41 14.62 6.57
C GLY A 49 -21.94 14.54 6.11
N ARG A 50 -21.11 13.67 6.72
CA ARG A 50 -19.67 13.58 6.41
C ARG A 50 -19.41 12.54 5.33
N ARG A 51 -18.51 12.85 4.40
CA ARG A 51 -17.93 11.90 3.46
C ARG A 51 -16.70 11.27 4.08
N THR A 52 -16.56 9.96 3.91
CA THR A 52 -15.44 9.17 4.45
C THR A 52 -14.88 8.29 3.35
N GLU A 53 -13.56 8.21 3.26
CA GLU A 53 -12.87 7.26 2.39
C GLU A 53 -13.08 5.83 2.89
N MET A 54 -13.32 4.93 1.95
CA MET A 54 -13.62 3.51 2.14
C MET A 54 -12.56 2.63 1.47
N GLY A 55 -11.47 3.24 1.01
CA GLY A 55 -10.38 2.58 0.30
C GLY A 55 -9.07 3.33 0.47
N GLY A 56 -8.26 3.39 -0.59
CA GLY A 56 -6.97 4.10 -0.55
C GLY A 56 -7.16 5.58 -0.18
N THR A 57 -6.48 6.00 0.89
CA THR A 57 -6.64 7.34 1.50
C THR A 57 -5.30 8.05 1.67
N TRP A 58 -4.28 7.32 2.11
CA TRP A 58 -2.98 7.87 2.48
C TRP A 58 -2.02 7.92 1.30
N PHE A 59 -1.20 8.96 1.27
CA PHE A 59 -0.07 9.09 0.38
C PHE A 59 1.07 9.81 1.10
N ASP A 60 2.29 9.66 0.59
CA ASP A 60 3.48 10.37 1.06
C ASP A 60 4.08 11.18 -0.09
N GLU A 61 3.87 12.50 -0.09
CA GLU A 61 4.22 13.39 -1.20
C GLU A 61 5.70 13.33 -1.62
N PRO A 62 6.68 13.34 -0.69
CA PRO A 62 8.10 13.34 -1.07
C PRO A 62 8.55 12.06 -1.78
N THR A 63 7.89 10.92 -1.53
CA THR A 63 8.30 9.62 -2.09
C THR A 63 7.38 9.14 -3.20
N GLN A 64 6.11 9.54 -3.21
CA GLN A 64 5.09 9.09 -4.16
C GLN A 64 4.81 10.14 -5.24
N LEU A 65 5.81 10.39 -6.08
CA LEU A 65 5.80 11.51 -7.04
C LEU A 65 4.65 11.48 -8.05
N ASN A 66 4.18 10.29 -8.46
CA ASN A 66 3.10 10.19 -9.44
C ASN A 66 1.77 10.71 -8.91
N ILE A 67 1.39 10.38 -7.67
CA ILE A 67 0.16 10.90 -7.07
C ILE A 67 0.32 12.38 -6.69
N ALA A 68 1.50 12.79 -6.22
CA ALA A 68 1.80 14.19 -5.93
C ALA A 68 1.56 15.11 -7.14
N ARG A 69 1.98 14.69 -8.34
CA ARG A 69 1.71 15.43 -9.59
C ARG A 69 0.22 15.57 -9.89
N GLU A 70 -0.58 14.54 -9.61
CA GLU A 70 -2.03 14.60 -9.83
C GLU A 70 -2.73 15.52 -8.84
N ILE A 71 -2.34 15.47 -7.57
CA ILE A 71 -2.82 16.39 -6.53
C ILE A 71 -2.57 17.83 -6.94
N GLN A 72 -1.34 18.13 -7.39
CA GLN A 72 -0.99 19.47 -7.86
C GLN A 72 -1.77 19.86 -9.12
N ARG A 73 -1.87 18.95 -10.11
CA ARG A 73 -2.58 19.20 -11.39
C ARG A 73 -4.03 19.62 -11.18
N TYR A 74 -4.71 18.99 -10.24
CA TYR A 74 -6.13 19.23 -9.96
C TYR A 74 -6.36 20.19 -8.78
N SER A 75 -5.29 20.77 -8.22
CA SER A 75 -5.34 21.64 -7.04
C SER A 75 -6.13 21.02 -5.88
N LEU A 76 -5.92 19.72 -5.63
CA LEU A 76 -6.65 19.00 -4.59
C LEU A 76 -6.17 19.43 -3.21
N PRO A 77 -7.08 19.75 -2.27
CA PRO A 77 -6.70 20.05 -0.91
C PRO A 77 -6.16 18.80 -0.22
N THR A 78 -5.05 18.95 0.50
CA THR A 78 -4.46 17.90 1.32
C THR A 78 -4.47 18.32 2.79
N VAL A 79 -4.52 17.33 3.67
CA VAL A 79 -4.39 17.54 5.11
C VAL A 79 -3.30 16.61 5.62
N LEU A 80 -2.43 17.09 6.49
CA LEU A 80 -1.49 16.22 7.16
C LEU A 80 -2.25 15.33 8.14
N SER A 81 -1.94 14.04 8.13
CA SER A 81 -2.41 13.15 9.20
C SER A 81 -1.93 13.71 10.53
N PRO A 82 -2.81 13.86 11.54
CA PRO A 82 -2.35 14.11 12.90
C PRO A 82 -1.36 13.01 13.31
N ALA A 83 -0.27 13.41 13.96
CA ALA A 83 0.60 12.44 14.60
C ALA A 83 -0.19 11.71 15.70
N GLY A 84 -0.03 10.38 15.77
CA GLY A 84 -0.60 9.60 16.86
C GLY A 84 -0.02 10.07 18.20
N GLN A 85 -0.88 10.34 19.18
CA GLN A 85 -0.46 10.71 20.54
C GLN A 85 -0.17 9.46 21.40
N GLU A 86 -0.91 8.38 21.13
CA GLU A 86 -0.72 7.06 21.74
C GLU A 86 -0.79 6.01 20.64
N PHE A 87 0.13 5.05 20.68
CA PHE A 87 0.04 3.84 19.87
C PHE A 87 -0.25 2.67 20.80
N ARG A 88 -1.13 1.77 20.36
CA ARG A 88 -1.43 0.53 21.09
C ARG A 88 -1.26 -0.63 20.15
N VAL A 89 -0.57 -1.65 20.63
CA VAL A 89 -0.40 -2.91 19.93
C VAL A 89 -1.17 -3.96 20.72
N SER A 90 -2.12 -4.61 20.07
CA SER A 90 -2.88 -5.71 20.64
C SER A 90 -2.49 -7.01 19.93
N LEU A 91 -1.72 -7.85 20.61
CA LEU A 91 -1.17 -9.11 20.08
C LEU A 91 -1.27 -10.21 21.12
N CYS A 92 -1.54 -11.44 20.68
CA CYS A 92 -1.67 -12.60 21.57
C CYS A 92 -2.62 -12.34 22.77
N GLY A 93 -3.68 -11.56 22.57
CA GLY A 93 -4.63 -11.16 23.63
C GLY A 93 -4.11 -10.13 24.64
N ARG A 94 -2.92 -9.55 24.44
CA ARG A 94 -2.34 -8.49 25.28
C ARG A 94 -2.44 -7.16 24.56
N SER A 95 -2.92 -6.12 25.23
CA SER A 95 -2.83 -4.74 24.73
C SER A 95 -1.71 -4.00 25.45
N LEU A 96 -0.73 -3.54 24.69
CA LEU A 96 0.46 -2.89 25.20
C LEU A 96 0.41 -1.38 24.90
N PRO A 97 0.46 -0.50 25.91
CA PRO A 97 0.57 0.94 25.69
C PRO A 97 1.96 1.27 25.16
N ARG A 98 2.07 2.11 24.12
CA ARG A 98 3.37 2.51 23.57
C ARG A 98 3.47 4.00 23.23
N PRO A 99 4.41 4.71 23.87
CA PRO A 99 4.84 6.03 23.43
C PRO A 99 6.04 6.02 22.45
N ASP A 100 6.82 4.93 22.32
CA ASP A 100 8.12 4.97 21.60
C ASP A 100 8.46 3.79 20.66
N GLN A 101 7.95 2.56 20.87
CA GLN A 101 8.34 1.40 20.04
C GLN A 101 7.21 0.37 19.83
N PRO A 102 7.09 -0.25 18.65
CA PRO A 102 5.97 -1.15 18.35
C PRO A 102 6.08 -2.54 19.03
N VAL A 103 7.27 -2.99 19.43
CA VAL A 103 7.52 -4.34 19.97
C VAL A 103 8.25 -4.32 21.33
N PRO A 104 7.88 -5.19 22.30
CA PRO A 104 8.62 -5.35 23.57
C PRO A 104 10.09 -5.66 23.44
N ARG A 105 10.86 -5.13 24.39
CA ARG A 105 12.32 -5.25 24.38
C ARG A 105 12.75 -6.71 24.44
N GLU A 106 11.99 -7.57 25.12
CA GLU A 106 12.26 -9.01 25.15
C GLU A 106 12.13 -9.70 23.77
N PHE A 107 11.31 -9.16 22.87
CA PHE A 107 11.06 -9.73 21.54
C PHE A 107 11.91 -9.08 20.44
N ARG A 108 12.57 -7.95 20.71
CA ARG A 108 13.39 -7.24 19.72
C ARG A 108 14.50 -8.09 19.10
N PRO A 109 15.29 -8.89 19.85
CA PRO A 109 16.36 -9.67 19.23
C PRO A 109 15.87 -10.68 18.19
N ASP A 110 14.63 -11.17 18.32
CA ASP A 110 14.04 -12.10 17.37
C ASP A 110 13.42 -11.35 16.18
N LEU A 111 12.75 -10.22 16.43
CA LEU A 111 12.29 -9.31 15.38
C LEU A 111 13.43 -8.79 14.51
N ASP A 112 14.54 -8.38 15.11
CA ASP A 112 15.69 -7.82 14.40
C ASP A 112 16.28 -8.84 13.42
N LYS A 113 16.36 -10.13 13.80
CA LYS A 113 16.79 -11.20 12.88
C LYS A 113 15.88 -11.33 11.67
N ALA A 114 14.56 -11.34 11.90
CA ALA A 114 13.57 -11.44 10.82
C ALA A 114 13.60 -10.21 9.91
N LEU A 115 13.72 -9.00 10.48
CA LEU A 115 13.83 -7.76 9.72
C LEU A 115 15.12 -7.67 8.92
N ASP A 116 16.26 -8.05 9.51
CA ASP A 116 17.55 -8.09 8.82
C ASP A 116 17.48 -9.05 7.63
N HIS A 117 16.85 -10.22 7.80
CA HIS A 117 16.62 -11.16 6.71
C HIS A 117 15.73 -10.56 5.61
N ILE A 118 14.58 -9.97 5.98
CA ILE A 118 13.69 -9.27 5.02
C ILE A 118 14.47 -8.23 4.22
N ILE A 119 15.24 -7.37 4.91
CA ILE A 119 16.02 -6.31 4.29
C ILE A 119 17.07 -6.89 3.35
N GLU A 120 17.82 -7.91 3.78
CA GLU A 120 18.85 -8.55 2.97
C GLU A 120 18.27 -9.16 1.69
N GLN A 121 17.19 -9.92 1.80
CA GLN A 121 16.56 -10.54 0.65
C GLN A 121 15.89 -9.51 -0.27
N SER A 122 15.32 -8.43 0.28
CA SER A 122 14.74 -7.35 -0.51
C SER A 122 15.74 -6.69 -1.48
N ARG A 123 17.04 -6.71 -1.16
CA ARG A 123 18.09 -6.16 -2.04
C ARG A 123 18.28 -6.96 -3.33
N ARG A 124 17.82 -8.21 -3.38
CA ARG A 124 17.81 -9.04 -4.59
C ARG A 124 16.67 -8.64 -5.54
N VAL A 125 15.63 -7.96 -5.03
CA VAL A 125 14.47 -7.53 -5.81
C VAL A 125 14.76 -6.20 -6.50
N THR A 126 14.83 -6.23 -7.84
CA THR A 126 15.01 -5.03 -8.65
C THR A 126 13.69 -4.61 -9.27
N PHE A 127 13.20 -3.41 -8.93
CA PHE A 127 11.96 -2.88 -9.51
C PHE A 127 12.07 -2.74 -11.04
N GLY A 128 11.12 -3.35 -11.76
CA GLY A 128 11.07 -3.32 -13.22
C GLY A 128 11.89 -4.40 -13.91
N ALA A 129 12.64 -5.22 -13.16
CA ALA A 129 13.18 -6.48 -13.67
C ALA A 129 12.06 -7.53 -13.79
N ASP A 130 12.34 -8.59 -14.55
CA ASP A 130 11.41 -9.73 -14.65
C ASP A 130 11.20 -10.38 -13.29
N LEU A 131 9.93 -10.66 -12.96
CA LEU A 131 9.56 -11.31 -11.71
C LEU A 131 9.80 -12.83 -11.79
N ASP A 132 9.84 -13.41 -13.00
CA ASP A 132 10.23 -14.81 -13.23
C ASP A 132 11.76 -14.99 -13.22
N ASN A 133 12.48 -14.14 -12.46
CA ASN A 133 13.91 -14.27 -12.30
C ASN A 133 14.23 -15.57 -11.53
N PRO A 134 14.97 -16.52 -12.11
CA PRO A 134 15.34 -17.76 -11.43
C PRO A 134 16.07 -17.54 -10.10
N ASP A 135 16.81 -16.42 -9.99
CA ASP A 135 17.50 -16.01 -8.78
C ASP A 135 16.55 -15.53 -7.67
N LEU A 136 15.23 -15.57 -7.85
CA LEU A 136 14.23 -15.23 -6.84
C LEU A 136 13.26 -16.38 -6.56
N HIS A 137 13.38 -17.52 -7.23
CA HIS A 137 12.45 -18.63 -7.04
C HIS A 137 12.47 -19.21 -5.63
N ASP A 138 13.59 -19.07 -4.90
CA ASP A 138 13.67 -19.43 -3.48
C ASP A 138 12.81 -18.53 -2.57
N LEU A 139 12.39 -17.36 -3.07
CA LEU A 139 11.46 -16.45 -2.39
C LEU A 139 9.99 -16.71 -2.77
N ASP A 140 9.70 -17.63 -3.71
CA ASP A 140 8.33 -18.02 -4.08
C ASP A 140 7.74 -19.05 -3.09
N ILE A 141 7.68 -18.61 -1.84
CA ILE A 141 7.17 -19.36 -0.70
C ILE A 141 6.22 -18.48 0.10
N SER A 142 5.47 -19.07 1.02
CA SER A 142 4.63 -18.26 1.90
C SER A 142 5.49 -17.35 2.79
N PHE A 143 4.95 -16.19 3.17
CA PHE A 143 5.68 -15.29 4.08
C PHE A 143 5.98 -15.95 5.43
N ALA A 144 5.12 -16.86 5.90
CA ALA A 144 5.35 -17.63 7.12
C ALA A 144 6.55 -18.59 7.00
N GLU A 145 6.68 -19.29 5.86
CA GLU A 145 7.85 -20.13 5.58
C GLU A 145 9.13 -19.29 5.43
N PHE A 146 9.00 -18.11 4.84
CA PHE A 146 10.11 -17.17 4.63
C PHE A 146 10.72 -16.68 5.95
N ILE A 147 9.89 -16.26 6.92
CA ILE A 147 10.38 -15.74 8.21
C ILE A 147 10.64 -16.84 9.24
N GLY A 148 10.02 -18.01 9.10
CA GLY A 148 10.04 -19.09 10.10
C GLY A 148 11.41 -19.46 10.66
N PRO A 149 12.48 -19.58 9.85
CA PRO A 149 13.83 -19.85 10.35
C PRO A 149 14.45 -18.75 11.22
N TYR A 150 13.86 -17.55 11.23
CA TYR A 150 14.38 -16.35 11.88
C TYR A 150 13.52 -15.86 13.04
N THR A 151 12.40 -16.54 13.33
CA THR A 151 11.54 -16.23 14.47
C THR A 151 11.03 -17.49 15.17
N ASP A 152 11.47 -17.67 16.42
CA ASP A 152 11.00 -18.78 17.28
C ASP A 152 9.91 -18.33 18.27
N GLN A 153 9.61 -17.03 18.30
CA GLN A 153 8.65 -16.42 19.23
C GLN A 153 7.29 -16.23 18.55
N PRO A 154 6.20 -16.87 19.05
CA PRO A 154 4.86 -16.68 18.49
C PRO A 154 4.42 -15.22 18.41
N PHE A 155 4.86 -14.40 19.37
CA PHE A 155 4.59 -12.97 19.37
C PHE A 155 5.19 -12.25 18.16
N VAL A 156 6.42 -12.58 17.77
CA VAL A 156 7.11 -11.93 16.65
C VAL A 156 6.56 -12.42 15.32
N ALA A 157 6.27 -13.72 15.20
CA ALA A 157 5.57 -14.27 14.05
C ALA A 157 4.21 -13.58 13.83
N GLU A 158 3.36 -13.50 14.87
CA GLU A 158 2.05 -12.82 14.80
C GLU A 158 2.17 -11.31 14.53
N TYR A 159 3.24 -10.66 15.01
CA TYR A 159 3.47 -9.25 14.73
C TYR A 159 3.82 -8.97 13.26
N LEU A 160 4.50 -9.90 12.59
CA LEU A 160 4.96 -9.75 11.21
C LEU A 160 3.92 -10.18 10.16
N THR A 161 3.01 -11.09 10.51
CA THR A 161 2.00 -11.68 9.60
C THR A 161 0.62 -11.06 9.79
#